data_AF-A0A1X7J541-F1
#
_entry.id   AF-A0A1X7J541-F1
#
_cell.length_a   1.000
_cell.length_b   1.000
_cell.length_c   1.000
_cell.angle_alpha   90.00
_cell.angle_beta   90.00
_cell.angle_gamma   90.00
#
_symmetry.space_group_name_H-M   'P 1'
#
loop_
_entity.id
_entity.type
_entity.pdbx_description
1 polymer ?
#
loop_
_entity_poly.entity_id
_entity_poly.type
_entity_poly.pdbx_seq_one_letter_code
_entity_poly.pdbx_strand_id
1 'polypeptide(L)'
;MKTEPIDIKYLNIPNICFSLTEKDDEREEKFIKQRIERGFDDSETWGLDHTIASFIVPRLERYQELANERLARDIEQVQDVDTLLEAMKLIERDGGIHDWNKEEEETVMNGLELFPKVFLKLWW
;
A
#
# COMPACT_ATOMS: atom_id res chain seq x y z
N MET A 1 3.76 -33.67 -2.91
CA MET A 1 4.48 -33.19 -1.72
C MET A 1 3.68 -32.03 -1.14
N LYS A 2 3.38 -32.04 0.16
CA LYS A 2 2.89 -30.83 0.83
C LYS A 2 4.14 -29.98 1.08
N THR A 3 4.18 -28.77 0.52
CA THR A 3 5.20 -27.78 0.86
C THR A 3 4.95 -27.31 2.28
N GLU A 4 5.99 -27.29 3.11
CA GLU A 4 5.89 -26.64 4.42
C GLU A 4 5.62 -25.15 4.21
N PRO A 5 4.75 -24.53 5.00
CA PRO A 5 4.52 -23.10 4.90
C PRO A 5 5.79 -22.34 5.30
N ILE A 6 6.13 -21.34 4.49
CA ILE A 6 7.32 -20.49 4.68
C ILE A 6 6.83 -19.10 5.07
N ASP A 7 7.45 -18.52 6.10
CA ASP A 7 7.20 -17.12 6.45
C ASP A 7 7.78 -16.17 5.41
N ILE A 8 6.95 -15.24 4.93
CA ILE A 8 7.28 -14.35 3.82
C ILE A 8 8.20 -13.19 4.21
N LYS A 9 8.20 -12.77 5.50
CA LYS A 9 8.89 -11.56 5.97
C LYS A 9 10.38 -11.56 5.67
N TYR A 10 11.02 -12.73 5.79
CA TYR A 10 12.48 -12.87 5.65
C TYR A 10 12.93 -13.39 4.29
N LEU A 11 12.05 -13.39 3.29
CA LEU A 11 12.38 -13.83 1.93
C LEU A 11 12.99 -12.74 1.06
N ASN A 12 13.10 -11.50 1.55
CA ASN A 12 13.62 -10.33 0.82
C ASN A 12 12.88 -10.07 -0.51
N ILE A 13 11.59 -10.44 -0.57
CA ILE A 13 10.73 -10.12 -1.69
C ILE A 13 10.09 -8.76 -1.38
N PRO A 14 10.27 -7.74 -2.21
CA PRO A 14 9.70 -6.42 -1.95
C PRO A 14 8.17 -6.43 -2.05
N ASN A 15 7.52 -5.57 -1.27
CA ASN A 15 6.10 -5.22 -1.43
C ASN A 15 5.12 -6.41 -1.32
N ILE A 16 5.47 -7.41 -0.51
CA ILE A 16 4.59 -8.55 -0.18
C ILE A 16 4.35 -8.76 1.33
N CYS A 17 5.20 -8.19 2.18
CA CYS A 17 5.07 -8.24 3.64
C CYS A 17 5.31 -6.84 4.18
N PHE A 18 4.42 -6.36 5.03
CA PHE A 18 4.43 -5.00 5.58
C PHE A 18 4.51 -5.01 7.11
N SER A 19 4.96 -6.12 7.69
CA SER A 19 5.13 -6.28 9.14
C SER A 19 5.96 -5.13 9.70
N LEU A 20 5.43 -4.42 10.70
CA LEU A 20 6.00 -3.19 11.27
C LEU A 20 6.95 -3.45 12.44
N THR A 21 7.42 -4.68 12.58
CA THR A 21 8.24 -5.12 13.71
C THR A 21 9.55 -5.73 13.24
N GLU A 22 10.56 -5.65 14.09
CA GLU A 22 11.87 -6.24 13.82
C GLU A 22 11.95 -7.69 14.30
N LYS A 23 13.00 -8.39 13.90
CA LYS A 23 13.20 -9.82 14.22
C LYS A 23 13.34 -10.11 15.72
N ASP A 24 13.78 -9.12 16.49
CA ASP A 24 13.98 -9.20 17.94
C ASP A 24 12.74 -8.76 18.75
N ASP A 25 11.63 -8.43 18.08
CA ASP A 25 10.37 -8.14 18.75
C ASP A 25 9.84 -9.37 19.51
N GLU A 26 9.45 -9.20 20.76
CA GLU A 26 8.93 -10.28 21.62
C GLU A 26 7.68 -10.97 21.04
N ARG A 27 6.97 -10.29 20.13
CA ARG A 27 5.75 -10.77 19.47
C ARG A 27 6.04 -11.52 18.17
N GLU A 28 7.29 -11.57 17.71
CA GLU A 28 7.66 -12.10 16.39
C GLU A 28 7.25 -13.57 16.21
N GLU A 29 7.37 -14.43 17.24
CA GLU A 29 6.90 -15.82 17.16
C GLU A 29 5.40 -15.93 16.90
N LYS A 30 4.60 -15.01 17.45
CA LYS A 30 3.17 -14.92 17.19
C LYS A 30 2.92 -14.42 15.77
N PHE A 31 3.68 -13.43 15.32
CA PHE A 31 3.52 -12.83 13.99
C PHE A 31 3.90 -13.77 12.85
N ILE A 32 4.95 -14.58 13.02
CA ILE A 32 5.29 -15.66 12.08
C ILE A 32 4.09 -16.58 11.87
N LYS A 33 3.42 -17.01 12.95
CA LYS A 33 2.23 -17.89 12.85
C LYS A 33 1.09 -17.21 12.09
N GLN A 34 0.86 -15.93 12.33
CA GLN A 34 -0.19 -15.17 11.63
C GLN A 34 0.12 -14.99 10.15
N ARG A 35 1.35 -14.64 9.77
CA ARG A 35 1.74 -14.52 8.36
C ARG A 35 1.64 -15.85 7.61
N ILE A 36 2.00 -16.96 8.27
CA ILE A 36 1.82 -18.30 7.72
C ILE A 36 0.33 -18.64 7.51
N GLU A 37 -0.54 -18.25 8.45
CA GLU A 37 -1.96 -18.62 8.41
C GLU A 37 -2.80 -17.76 7.45
N ARG A 38 -2.61 -16.43 7.45
CA ARG A 38 -3.45 -15.47 6.70
C ARG A 38 -2.69 -14.50 5.81
N GLY A 39 -1.36 -14.59 5.74
CA GLY A 39 -0.52 -13.76 4.87
C GLY A 39 -0.07 -12.41 5.47
N PHE A 40 -0.60 -12.01 6.62
CA PHE A 40 -0.24 -10.77 7.33
C PHE A 40 -0.35 -10.97 8.85
N ASP A 41 0.38 -10.18 9.64
CA ASP A 41 0.31 -10.21 11.10
C ASP A 41 -0.40 -8.98 11.70
N ASP A 42 -0.66 -8.99 13.00
CA ASP A 42 -1.41 -7.90 13.66
C ASP A 42 -0.69 -6.55 13.56
N SER A 43 0.64 -6.50 13.36
CA SER A 43 1.35 -5.23 13.23
C SER A 43 0.94 -4.45 11.98
N GLU A 44 0.66 -5.14 10.87
CA GLU A 44 0.10 -4.55 9.65
C GLU A 44 -1.29 -3.93 9.88
N THR A 45 -2.00 -4.34 10.92
CA THR A 45 -3.31 -3.79 11.28
C THR A 45 -3.24 -2.67 12.33
N TRP A 46 -2.08 -2.45 12.96
CA TRP A 46 -1.89 -1.32 13.88
C TRP A 46 -1.84 0.02 13.14
N GLY A 47 -1.27 0.04 11.93
CA GLY A 47 -1.35 1.15 10.99
C GLY A 47 -1.82 0.66 9.62
N LEU A 48 -3.09 0.29 9.57
CA LEU A 48 -3.68 -0.35 8.39
C LEU A 48 -3.74 0.60 7.19
N ASP A 49 -3.94 1.89 7.43
CA ASP A 49 -3.91 2.95 6.43
C ASP A 49 -2.56 3.03 5.70
N HIS A 50 -1.46 3.20 6.40
CA HIS A 50 -0.14 3.26 5.76
C HIS A 50 0.31 1.90 5.21
N THR A 51 -0.14 0.80 5.82
CA THR A 51 0.09 -0.54 5.24
C THR A 51 -0.63 -0.69 3.89
N ILE A 52 -1.89 -0.26 3.80
CA ILE A 52 -2.64 -0.26 2.53
C ILE A 52 -1.99 0.71 1.53
N ALA A 53 -1.58 1.89 1.98
CA ALA A 53 -0.88 2.84 1.12
C ALA A 53 0.42 2.24 0.56
N SER A 54 1.25 1.64 1.41
CA SER A 54 2.48 0.93 1.02
C SER A 54 2.22 -0.19 0.00
N PHE A 55 1.12 -0.92 0.16
CA PHE A 55 0.69 -1.93 -0.80
C PHE A 55 0.25 -1.30 -2.13
N ILE A 56 -0.50 -0.21 -2.10
CA ILE A 56 -1.13 0.38 -3.28
C ILE A 56 -0.13 1.20 -4.12
N VAL A 57 0.77 1.98 -3.51
CA VAL A 57 1.66 2.93 -4.20
C VAL A 57 2.38 2.31 -5.42
N PRO A 58 3.19 1.24 -5.29
CA PRO A 58 3.91 0.70 -6.44
C PRO A 58 2.98 0.07 -7.49
N ARG A 59 1.77 -0.34 -7.10
CA ARG A 59 0.75 -0.86 -8.04
C ARG A 59 0.09 0.27 -8.83
N LEU A 60 -0.18 1.41 -8.20
CA LEU A 60 -0.68 2.60 -8.88
C LEU A 60 0.35 3.21 -9.82
N GLU A 61 1.64 3.25 -9.42
CA GLU A 61 2.73 3.68 -10.30
C GLU A 61 2.80 2.79 -11.55
N ARG A 62 2.78 1.47 -11.35
CA ARG A 62 2.81 0.51 -12.46
C ARG A 62 1.56 0.58 -13.33
N TYR A 63 0.39 0.82 -12.72
CA TYR A 63 -0.86 1.07 -13.45
C TYR A 63 -0.76 2.32 -14.31
N GLN A 64 -0.29 3.46 -13.77
CA GLN A 64 -0.14 4.71 -14.53
C GLN A 64 0.75 4.52 -15.75
N GLU A 65 1.90 3.86 -15.60
CA GLU A 65 2.84 3.58 -16.70
C GLU A 65 2.14 2.84 -17.85
N LEU A 66 1.48 1.74 -17.54
CA LEU A 66 0.91 0.86 -18.56
C LEU A 66 -0.39 1.39 -19.16
N ALA A 67 -1.24 2.00 -18.33
CA ALA A 67 -2.49 2.58 -18.78
C ALA A 67 -2.24 3.80 -19.70
N ASN A 68 -1.20 4.59 -19.43
CA ASN A 68 -0.77 5.67 -20.34
C ASN A 68 -0.22 5.14 -21.68
N GLU A 69 0.43 3.99 -21.68
CA GLU A 69 0.96 3.37 -22.91
C GLU A 69 -0.17 2.75 -23.75
N ARG A 70 -1.15 2.12 -23.11
CA ARG A 70 -2.07 1.18 -23.79
C ARG A 70 -3.50 1.68 -23.93
N LEU A 71 -3.93 2.63 -23.12
CA LEU A 71 -5.30 3.15 -23.16
C LEU A 71 -5.32 4.60 -23.66
N ALA A 72 -6.36 4.94 -24.41
CA ALA A 72 -6.72 6.34 -24.64
C ALA A 72 -7.52 6.85 -23.44
N ARG A 73 -6.83 7.45 -22.46
CA ARG A 73 -7.45 7.99 -21.23
C ARG A 73 -7.72 9.48 -21.39
N ASP A 74 -8.80 9.95 -20.79
CA ASP A 74 -9.01 11.39 -20.65
C ASP A 74 -8.10 11.97 -19.56
N ILE A 75 -7.88 13.28 -19.64
CA ILE A 75 -6.99 14.02 -18.73
C ILE A 75 -7.46 13.92 -17.28
N GLU A 76 -8.78 13.90 -17.05
CA GLU A 76 -9.38 13.81 -15.73
C GLU A 76 -9.05 12.49 -15.05
N GLN A 77 -9.16 11.36 -15.76
CA GLN A 77 -8.80 10.04 -15.24
C GLN A 77 -7.32 9.95 -14.88
N VAL A 78 -6.43 10.55 -15.69
CA VAL A 78 -4.99 10.60 -15.37
C VAL A 78 -4.77 11.39 -14.08
N GLN A 79 -5.37 12.58 -13.97
CA GLN A 79 -5.25 13.46 -12.81
C GLN A 79 -5.84 12.85 -11.53
N ASP A 80 -6.98 12.16 -11.64
CA ASP A 80 -7.61 11.49 -10.50
C ASP A 80 -6.65 10.43 -9.90
N VAL A 81 -6.01 9.65 -10.76
CA VAL A 81 -5.08 8.59 -10.35
C VAL A 81 -3.81 9.19 -9.78
N ASP A 82 -3.27 10.25 -10.39
CA ASP A 82 -2.08 10.94 -9.87
C ASP A 82 -2.34 11.57 -8.50
N THR A 83 -3.51 12.20 -8.31
CA THR A 83 -3.92 12.77 -7.02
C THR A 83 -4.07 11.70 -5.95
N LEU A 84 -4.69 10.57 -6.28
CA LEU A 84 -4.79 9.44 -5.37
C LEU A 84 -3.41 8.86 -5.02
N LEU A 85 -2.53 8.72 -6.01
CA LEU A 85 -1.17 8.22 -5.81
C LEU A 85 -0.38 9.14 -4.86
N GLU A 86 -0.47 10.45 -5.03
CA GLU A 86 0.18 11.42 -4.15
C GLU A 86 -0.34 11.32 -2.71
N ALA A 87 -1.67 11.23 -2.53
CA ALA A 87 -2.26 11.00 -1.22
C ALA A 87 -1.73 9.71 -0.56
N MET A 88 -1.63 8.61 -1.32
CA MET A 88 -1.08 7.35 -0.79
C MET A 88 0.40 7.47 -0.39
N LYS A 89 1.20 8.22 -1.16
CA LYS A 89 2.60 8.49 -0.80
C LYS A 89 2.71 9.31 0.49
N LEU A 90 1.85 10.30 0.68
CA LEU A 90 1.81 11.09 1.91
C LEU A 90 1.36 10.26 3.13
N ILE A 91 0.44 9.32 2.94
CA ILE A 91 0.00 8.35 3.97
C ILE A 91 1.12 7.38 4.36
N GLU A 92 1.87 6.87 3.39
CA GLU A 92 2.98 5.95 3.64
C GLU A 92 4.23 6.65 4.21
N ARG A 93 4.37 7.96 4.01
CA ARG A 93 5.53 8.76 4.41
C ARG A 93 5.92 8.56 5.87
N ASP A 94 7.23 8.41 6.09
CA ASP A 94 7.87 8.28 7.41
C ASP A 94 7.26 7.16 8.28
N GLY A 95 6.74 6.08 7.66
CA GLY A 95 6.12 4.97 8.38
C GLY A 95 4.73 5.30 8.95
N GLY A 96 4.00 6.22 8.31
CA GLY A 96 2.63 6.57 8.71
C GLY A 96 2.52 7.53 9.88
N ILE A 97 3.54 8.37 10.14
CA ILE A 97 3.54 9.34 11.24
C ILE A 97 2.49 10.46 11.05
N HIS A 98 2.01 10.68 9.82
CA HIS A 98 0.98 11.67 9.46
C HIS A 98 1.27 13.10 9.96
N ASP A 99 2.55 13.48 10.01
CA ASP A 99 2.96 14.86 10.27
C ASP A 99 2.85 15.68 8.98
N TRP A 100 1.63 16.12 8.69
CA TRP A 100 1.28 16.87 7.48
C TRP A 100 1.08 18.36 7.77
N ASN A 101 1.54 19.20 6.86
CA ASN A 101 1.08 20.59 6.81
C ASN A 101 -0.33 20.67 6.19
N LYS A 102 -0.95 21.86 6.20
CA LYS A 102 -2.32 22.05 5.70
C LYS A 102 -2.53 21.67 4.23
N GLU A 103 -1.55 21.94 3.37
CA GLU A 103 -1.62 21.64 1.93
C GLU A 103 -1.51 20.13 1.69
N GLU A 104 -0.66 19.45 2.47
CA GLU A 104 -0.52 18.00 2.44
C GLU A 104 -1.80 17.32 2.95
N GLU A 105 -2.37 17.82 4.05
CA GLU A 105 -3.65 17.33 4.56
C GLU A 105 -4.77 17.48 3.51
N GLU A 106 -4.86 18.63 2.84
CA GLU A 106 -5.82 18.84 1.75
C GLU A 106 -5.57 17.87 0.59
N THR A 107 -4.32 17.65 0.21
CA THR A 107 -3.93 16.68 -0.83
C THR A 107 -4.37 15.27 -0.47
N VAL A 108 -4.13 14.84 0.78
CA VAL A 108 -4.56 13.52 1.27
C VAL A 108 -6.07 13.39 1.21
N MET A 109 -6.81 14.37 1.73
CA MET A 109 -8.27 14.31 1.77
C MET A 109 -8.87 14.27 0.36
N ASN A 110 -8.38 15.11 -0.55
CA ASN A 110 -8.82 15.12 -1.96
C ASN A 110 -8.54 13.78 -2.65
N GLY A 111 -7.36 13.18 -2.42
CA GLY A 111 -7.04 11.87 -2.98
C GLY A 111 -7.92 10.75 -2.44
N LEU A 112 -8.25 10.75 -1.14
CA LEU A 112 -9.13 9.76 -0.54
C LEU A 112 -10.58 9.85 -1.06
N GLU A 113 -11.08 11.06 -1.34
CA GLU A 113 -12.40 11.25 -1.97
C GLU A 113 -12.48 10.65 -3.39
N LEU A 114 -11.35 10.63 -4.11
CA LEU A 114 -11.25 10.05 -5.45
C LEU A 114 -11.13 8.52 -5.43
N PHE A 115 -10.80 7.90 -4.30
CA PHE A 115 -10.59 6.47 -4.18
C PHE A 115 -11.70 5.61 -4.81
N PRO A 116 -13.01 5.78 -4.51
CA PRO A 116 -14.06 4.96 -5.10
C PRO A 116 -14.16 5.11 -6.62
N LYS A 117 -13.90 6.32 -7.15
CA LYS A 117 -13.94 6.61 -8.59
C LYS A 117 -12.77 5.93 -9.32
N VAL A 118 -11.58 5.97 -8.72
CA VAL A 118 -10.37 5.37 -9.29
C VAL A 118 -10.39 3.85 -9.16
N PHE A 119 -10.75 3.31 -7.99
CA PHE A 119 -10.64 1.88 -7.65
C PHE A 119 -11.33 0.96 -8.66
N LEU A 120 -12.54 1.33 -9.11
CA LEU A 120 -13.29 0.54 -10.09
C LEU A 120 -12.77 0.65 -11.53
N LYS A 121 -11.77 1.50 -11.77
CA LYS A 121 -11.17 1.78 -13.09
C LYS A 121 -9.71 1.32 -13.20
N LEU A 122 -9.16 0.64 -12.19
CA LEU A 122 -7.76 0.18 -12.17
C LEU A 122 -7.54 -1.08 -13.03
N TRP A 123 -7.82 -0.99 -14.33
CA TRP A 123 -7.55 -2.02 -15.34
C TRP A 123 -7.04 -1.37 -16.63
N TRP A 124 -6.12 -2.03 -17.35
CA TRP A 124 -5.41 -1.51 -18.51
C TRP A 124 -5.03 -2.58 -19.52
#